data_AF-A0A0Q5V5S1-F1
#
_entry.id   AF-A0A0Q5V5S1-F1
#
_cell.length_a   1.000
_cell.length_b   1.000
_cell.length_c   1.000
_cell.angle_alpha   90.00
_cell.angle_beta   90.00
_cell.angle_gamma   90.00
#
_symmetry.space_group_name_H-M   'P 1'
#
loop_
_entity.id
_entity.type
_entity.pdbx_description
1 polymer ?
#
loop_
_entity_poly.entity_id
_entity_poly.type
_entity_poly.pdbx_seq_one_letter_code
_entity_poly.pdbx_strand_id
1 'polypeptide(L)'
;MLAGAAALALVPGTATAAPGDGADLGFDVSYPQCDTPLPAGHGFGIVGVNGGVATTINPCLADQLRWAQRASGDVAEHPGLQVYVNTANPGQFEDEISTWPRSGTSPYGECAGDVDLACSYVYGQTRASVDIHGFLLPTAAQAGVPVVPADLVWWLDVETMNTWQSGSAAALAANRATLEGMADYLGSTGAEVGLYSTGQQWQQIVGLVPPSSPLYELDSWLAGAQSRSEAAVHCADAPLTAGGEVVLSQYVVERDGRLLDHDLPC
;
A
#
# COMPACT_ATOMS: atom_id res chain seq x y z
N MET A 1 1.16 16.19 76.16
CA MET A 1 0.27 15.79 75.04
C MET A 1 0.97 16.19 73.75
N LEU A 2 1.58 15.23 73.04
CA LEU A 2 2.25 15.46 71.76
C LEU A 2 1.24 15.16 70.65
N ALA A 3 0.87 16.16 69.84
CA ALA A 3 0.03 15.99 68.67
C ALA A 3 0.90 15.56 67.48
N GLY A 4 0.70 14.33 66.99
CA GLY A 4 1.36 13.81 65.80
C GLY A 4 0.65 14.28 64.53
N ALA A 5 1.40 14.87 63.61
CA ALA A 5 0.94 15.21 62.27
C ALA A 5 1.10 13.97 61.36
N ALA A 6 -0.01 13.49 60.80
CA ALA A 6 0.01 12.44 59.78
C ALA A 6 0.21 13.08 58.40
N ALA A 7 1.33 12.78 57.76
CA ALA A 7 1.59 13.14 56.37
C ALA A 7 0.90 12.12 55.44
N LEU A 8 -0.12 12.55 54.68
CA LEU A 8 -0.66 11.77 53.57
C LEU A 8 0.35 11.80 52.41
N ALA A 9 0.92 10.65 52.09
CA ALA A 9 1.68 10.47 50.85
C ALA A 9 0.70 10.38 49.68
N LEU A 10 0.69 11.37 48.79
CA LEU A 10 0.04 11.25 47.48
C LEU A 10 0.89 10.32 46.61
N VAL A 11 0.34 9.16 46.28
CA VAL A 11 0.89 8.29 45.23
C VAL A 11 0.51 8.92 43.88
N PRO A 12 1.46 9.17 42.97
CA PRO A 12 1.11 9.62 41.63
C PRO A 12 0.35 8.50 40.92
N GLY A 13 -0.92 8.71 40.62
CA GLY A 13 -1.67 7.82 39.73
C GLY A 13 -1.09 7.93 38.33
N THR A 14 -0.59 6.83 37.79
CA THR A 14 -0.31 6.70 36.36
C THR A 14 -1.65 6.79 35.63
N ALA A 15 -1.94 7.93 35.01
CA ALA A 15 -3.04 8.03 34.06
C ALA A 15 -2.69 7.17 32.85
N THR A 16 -3.21 5.95 32.79
CA THR A 16 -3.32 5.22 31.53
C THR A 16 -4.27 6.01 30.64
N ALA A 17 -3.75 6.60 29.56
CA ALA A 17 -4.58 7.15 28.51
C ALA A 17 -5.57 6.06 28.08
N ALA A 18 -6.85 6.39 27.95
CA ALA A 18 -7.80 5.50 27.30
C ALA A 18 -7.24 5.13 25.92
N PRO A 19 -7.44 3.90 25.41
CA PRO A 19 -7.14 3.62 24.01
C PRO A 19 -7.90 4.68 23.20
N GLY A 20 -7.16 5.49 22.44
CA GLY A 20 -7.82 6.37 21.48
C GLY A 20 -8.57 5.48 20.49
N ASP A 21 -9.64 6.00 19.88
CA ASP A 21 -10.43 5.30 18.87
C ASP A 21 -9.61 4.75 17.67
N GLY A 22 -8.29 5.02 17.62
CA GLY A 22 -7.34 4.59 16.60
C GLY A 22 -6.43 3.41 16.95
N ALA A 23 -6.49 2.81 18.15
CA ALA A 23 -5.64 1.65 18.49
C ALA A 23 -5.93 0.43 17.60
N ASP A 24 -7.17 0.32 17.11
CA ASP A 24 -7.64 -0.75 16.22
C ASP A 24 -7.74 -0.28 14.75
N LEU A 25 -7.26 0.93 14.43
CA LEU A 25 -7.32 1.52 13.08
C LEU A 25 -5.93 1.73 12.51
N GLY A 26 -5.82 1.57 11.20
CA GLY A 26 -4.64 1.96 10.44
C GLY A 26 -4.76 3.33 9.80
N PHE A 27 -3.63 3.77 9.26
CA PHE A 27 -3.55 4.93 8.39
C PHE A 27 -2.54 4.64 7.28
N ASP A 28 -2.85 5.10 6.08
CA ASP A 28 -1.90 5.15 4.99
C ASP A 28 -1.41 6.58 4.75
N VAL A 29 -0.11 6.70 4.41
CA VAL A 29 0.56 7.98 4.20
C VAL A 29 1.60 7.88 3.10
N SER A 30 1.82 8.99 2.39
CA SER A 30 2.88 9.11 1.39
C SER A 30 3.30 10.56 1.22
N TYR A 31 3.86 10.90 0.06
CA TYR A 31 4.38 12.22 -0.26
C TYR A 31 3.41 13.40 0.00
N PRO A 32 2.06 13.27 -0.06
CA PRO A 32 1.16 14.38 0.27
C PRO A 32 1.22 14.80 1.75
N GLN A 33 1.63 13.88 2.64
CA GLN A 33 1.76 14.13 4.08
C GLN A 33 3.19 14.49 4.50
N CYS A 34 4.12 14.73 3.58
CA CYS A 34 5.44 15.23 3.95
C CYS A 34 5.34 16.55 4.74
N ASP A 35 6.21 16.72 5.74
CA ASP A 35 6.26 17.87 6.64
C ASP A 35 4.98 18.14 7.45
N THR A 36 4.07 17.15 7.52
CA THR A 36 2.87 17.22 8.35
C THR A 36 2.97 16.30 9.58
N PRO A 37 2.38 16.71 10.73
CA PRO A 37 2.25 15.80 11.88
C PRO A 37 1.37 14.60 11.52
N LEU A 38 1.90 13.39 11.74
CA LEU A 38 1.19 12.14 11.50
C LEU A 38 0.49 11.63 12.78
N PRO A 39 -0.59 10.84 12.66
CA PRO A 39 -1.36 10.33 13.80
C PRO A 39 -0.52 9.49 14.77
N ALA A 40 -0.78 9.63 16.07
CA ALA A 40 -0.19 8.79 17.11
C ALA A 40 -1.21 7.75 17.60
N GLY A 41 -0.72 6.64 18.18
CA GLY A 41 -1.58 5.60 18.75
C GLY A 41 -2.41 4.82 17.72
N HIS A 42 -1.80 4.55 16.55
CA HIS A 42 -2.39 3.76 15.47
C HIS A 42 -2.06 2.27 15.60
N GLY A 43 -2.93 1.41 15.08
CA GLY A 43 -2.78 -0.04 15.08
C GLY A 43 -1.70 -0.53 14.11
N PHE A 44 -1.69 0.04 12.91
CA PHE A 44 -0.71 -0.19 11.84
C PHE A 44 -0.56 1.05 10.96
N GLY A 45 0.53 1.12 10.19
CA GLY A 45 0.76 2.16 9.20
C GLY A 45 1.14 1.57 7.85
N ILE A 46 0.52 2.07 6.78
CA ILE A 46 0.84 1.70 5.40
C ILE A 46 1.58 2.85 4.75
N VAL A 47 2.83 2.63 4.33
CA VAL A 47 3.69 3.71 3.82
C VAL A 47 3.91 3.57 2.31
N GLY A 48 3.62 4.64 1.57
CA GLY A 48 3.92 4.70 0.14
C GLY A 48 5.43 4.71 -0.11
N VAL A 49 5.94 3.70 -0.82
CA VAL A 49 7.38 3.60 -1.13
C VAL A 49 7.77 4.59 -2.23
N ASN A 50 6.91 4.70 -3.24
CA ASN A 50 7.09 5.61 -4.36
C ASN A 50 6.23 6.88 -4.20
N GLY A 51 6.56 7.93 -4.95
CA GLY A 51 6.06 9.29 -4.74
C GLY A 51 4.88 9.66 -5.64
N GLY A 52 3.87 8.80 -5.75
CA GLY A 52 2.69 9.03 -6.61
C GLY A 52 2.90 8.70 -8.09
N VAL A 53 4.10 8.26 -8.45
CA VAL A 53 4.44 7.76 -9.77
C VAL A 53 5.33 6.54 -9.57
N ALA A 54 5.10 5.47 -10.33
CA ALA A 54 5.83 4.18 -10.22
C ALA A 54 7.36 4.25 -10.44
N THR A 55 7.91 5.44 -10.70
CA THR A 55 9.33 5.68 -10.99
C THR A 55 9.97 6.72 -10.07
N THR A 56 9.22 7.36 -9.18
CA THR A 56 9.72 8.39 -8.26
C THR A 56 9.75 7.85 -6.84
N ILE A 57 10.77 8.18 -6.06
CA ILE A 57 10.82 7.83 -4.64
C ILE A 57 9.94 8.78 -3.82
N ASN A 58 9.27 8.28 -2.78
CA ASN A 58 8.61 9.12 -1.79
C ASN A 58 9.69 9.92 -0.99
N PRO A 59 9.71 11.26 -1.06
CA PRO A 59 10.76 12.06 -0.44
C PRO A 59 10.75 12.05 1.09
N CYS A 60 9.64 11.66 1.73
CA CYS A 60 9.55 11.53 3.19
C CYS A 60 9.46 10.07 3.69
N LEU A 61 9.80 9.10 2.82
CA LEU A 61 9.77 7.67 3.16
C LEU A 61 10.53 7.35 4.45
N ALA A 62 11.70 7.95 4.69
CA ALA A 62 12.48 7.71 5.92
C ALA A 62 11.71 8.07 7.21
N ASP A 63 11.05 9.23 7.22
CA ASP A 63 10.31 9.70 8.39
C ASP A 63 9.01 8.93 8.58
N GLN A 64 8.36 8.54 7.50
CA GLN A 64 7.14 7.74 7.51
C GLN A 64 7.40 6.30 7.95
N LEU A 65 8.50 5.68 7.55
CA LEU A 65 8.92 4.37 8.07
C LEU A 65 9.16 4.41 9.59
N ARG A 66 9.83 5.46 10.10
CA ARG A 66 10.00 5.63 11.56
C ARG A 66 8.67 5.88 12.27
N TRP A 67 7.70 6.48 11.58
CA TRP A 67 6.36 6.70 12.11
C TRP A 67 5.58 5.38 12.22
N ALA A 68 5.52 4.59 11.16
CA ALA A 68 4.80 3.32 11.14
C ALA A 68 5.39 2.31 12.13
N GLN A 69 6.71 2.33 12.40
CA GLN A 69 7.31 1.50 13.47
C GLN A 69 6.80 1.79 14.88
N ARG A 70 6.08 2.90 15.10
CA ARG A 70 5.47 3.22 16.40
C ARG A 70 4.03 2.71 16.53
N ALA A 71 3.52 2.02 15.52
CA ALA A 71 2.24 1.32 15.58
C ALA A 71 2.23 0.31 16.73
N SER A 72 1.05 0.02 17.29
CA SER A 72 0.93 -1.04 18.30
C SER A 72 1.27 -2.42 17.72
N GLY A 73 0.87 -2.68 16.46
CA GLY A 73 0.96 -4.00 15.83
C GLY A 73 0.03 -5.04 16.45
N ASP A 74 -0.98 -4.60 17.21
CA ASP A 74 -1.92 -5.47 17.93
C ASP A 74 -3.16 -5.82 17.11
N VAL A 75 -3.29 -5.28 15.90
CA VAL A 75 -4.38 -5.58 14.98
C VAL A 75 -4.10 -6.93 14.33
N ALA A 76 -5.02 -7.88 14.50
CA ALA A 76 -4.89 -9.21 13.91
C ALA A 76 -4.73 -9.11 12.38
N GLU A 77 -3.83 -9.92 11.83
CA GLU A 77 -3.58 -10.04 10.38
C GLU A 77 -3.05 -8.75 9.70
N HIS A 78 -2.85 -7.67 10.46
CA HIS A 78 -2.27 -6.42 9.98
C HIS A 78 -0.98 -6.09 10.75
N PRO A 79 0.21 -6.39 10.18
CA PRO A 79 1.45 -6.03 10.83
C PRO A 79 1.57 -4.51 10.98
N GLY A 80 2.26 -4.07 12.04
CA GLY A 80 2.36 -2.65 12.38
C GLY A 80 2.96 -1.77 11.27
N LEU A 81 3.82 -2.33 10.42
CA LEU A 81 4.34 -1.69 9.22
C LEU A 81 3.96 -2.50 7.98
N GLN A 82 3.29 -1.83 7.05
CA GLN A 82 2.99 -2.30 5.70
C GLN A 82 3.43 -1.24 4.70
N VAL A 83 3.44 -1.57 3.41
CA VAL A 83 3.83 -0.62 2.37
C VAL A 83 2.92 -0.71 1.16
N TYR A 84 2.83 0.38 0.41
CA TYR A 84 2.16 0.38 -0.89
C TYR A 84 3.04 1.03 -1.96
N VAL A 85 2.75 0.72 -3.22
CA VAL A 85 3.41 1.28 -4.40
C VAL A 85 2.36 1.72 -5.42
N ASN A 86 2.39 2.98 -5.85
CA ASN A 86 1.65 3.40 -7.04
C ASN A 86 2.15 2.58 -8.23
N THR A 87 1.24 1.84 -8.86
CA THR A 87 1.55 0.99 -10.01
C THR A 87 1.22 1.72 -11.31
N ALA A 88 1.81 1.28 -12.42
CA ALA A 88 1.56 1.90 -13.73
C ALA A 88 1.90 0.91 -14.85
N ASN A 89 1.32 1.10 -16.03
CA ASN A 89 1.77 0.48 -17.27
C ASN A 89 1.77 1.52 -18.38
N PRO A 90 2.91 2.22 -18.59
CA PRO A 90 2.99 3.35 -19.49
C PRO A 90 3.31 2.97 -20.94
N GLY A 91 3.12 1.71 -21.35
CA GLY A 91 3.53 1.23 -22.69
C GLY A 91 2.98 2.04 -23.88
N GLN A 92 1.79 2.63 -23.75
CA GLN A 92 1.23 3.54 -24.78
C GLN A 92 2.04 4.85 -24.96
N PHE A 93 2.94 5.15 -24.04
CA PHE A 93 3.81 6.32 -24.00
C PHE A 93 5.30 5.90 -24.01
N GLU A 94 5.63 4.71 -24.55
CA GLU A 94 6.99 4.17 -24.49
C GLU A 94 8.06 5.07 -25.11
N ASP A 95 7.70 5.89 -26.10
CA ASP A 95 8.60 6.86 -26.73
C ASP A 95 8.88 8.10 -25.85
N GLU A 96 8.07 8.32 -24.82
CA GLU A 96 8.17 9.46 -23.89
C GLU A 96 8.90 9.09 -22.59
N ILE A 97 9.19 7.80 -22.37
CA ILE A 97 9.78 7.29 -21.14
C ILE A 97 11.06 6.51 -21.39
N SER A 98 11.95 6.48 -20.41
CA SER A 98 13.18 5.69 -20.45
C SER A 98 13.08 4.35 -19.72
N THR A 99 11.97 4.10 -19.04
CA THR A 99 11.78 2.95 -18.14
C THR A 99 11.10 1.75 -18.79
N TRP A 100 10.65 1.87 -20.05
CA TRP A 100 10.08 0.75 -20.79
C TRP A 100 11.16 -0.31 -21.08
N PRO A 101 10.92 -1.60 -20.79
CA PRO A 101 11.93 -2.64 -21.01
C PRO A 101 12.18 -2.84 -22.51
N ARG A 102 13.44 -3.09 -22.87
CA ARG A 102 13.85 -3.41 -24.25
C ARG A 102 14.16 -4.90 -24.43
N SER A 103 14.27 -5.64 -23.33
CA SER A 103 14.51 -7.08 -23.31
C SER A 103 14.01 -7.68 -22.01
N GLY A 104 13.72 -8.98 -22.02
CA GLY A 104 13.40 -9.75 -20.82
C GLY A 104 12.63 -11.01 -21.16
N THR A 105 12.34 -11.83 -20.16
CA THR A 105 11.55 -13.05 -20.30
C THR A 105 10.35 -12.98 -19.37
N SER A 106 9.21 -13.44 -19.85
CA SER A 106 7.96 -13.49 -19.09
C SER A 106 7.20 -14.79 -19.38
N PRO A 107 6.17 -15.13 -18.58
CA PRO A 107 5.22 -16.19 -18.92
C PRO A 107 4.49 -15.97 -20.25
N TYR A 108 4.45 -14.73 -20.76
CA TYR A 108 3.84 -14.36 -22.04
C TYR A 108 4.80 -14.48 -23.23
N GLY A 109 6.06 -14.85 -23.00
CA GLY A 109 7.12 -14.93 -24.01
C GLY A 109 8.27 -13.96 -23.76
N GLU A 110 9.10 -13.78 -24.79
CA GLU A 110 10.21 -12.83 -24.79
C GLU A 110 9.67 -11.39 -24.89
N CYS A 111 10.12 -10.51 -24.00
CA CYS A 111 10.00 -9.08 -24.21
C CYS A 111 11.13 -8.64 -25.15
N ALA A 112 10.78 -8.09 -26.31
CA ALA A 112 11.74 -7.56 -27.29
C ALA A 112 11.69 -6.02 -27.42
N GLY A 113 11.01 -5.36 -26.48
CA GLY A 113 10.78 -3.91 -26.48
C GLY A 113 9.49 -3.46 -27.13
N ASP A 114 8.60 -4.38 -27.52
CA ASP A 114 7.28 -4.10 -28.06
C ASP A 114 6.28 -3.70 -26.94
N VAL A 115 5.20 -3.00 -27.30
CA VAL A 115 4.07 -2.73 -26.39
C VAL A 115 3.13 -3.95 -26.35
N ASP A 116 3.52 -4.96 -25.59
CA ASP A 116 2.77 -6.21 -25.46
C ASP A 116 2.73 -6.74 -24.02
N LEU A 117 2.08 -7.90 -23.83
CA LEU A 117 1.95 -8.54 -22.52
C LEU A 117 3.33 -8.91 -21.92
N ALA A 118 4.28 -9.32 -22.75
CA ALA A 118 5.58 -9.77 -22.27
C ALA A 118 6.39 -8.60 -21.71
N CYS A 119 6.46 -7.48 -22.44
CA CYS A 119 7.13 -6.28 -21.94
C CYS A 119 6.36 -5.57 -20.83
N SER A 120 5.02 -5.59 -20.83
CA SER A 120 4.25 -5.10 -19.69
C SER A 120 4.56 -5.87 -18.40
N TYR A 121 4.66 -7.20 -18.48
CA TYR A 121 5.04 -8.03 -17.33
C TYR A 121 6.47 -7.75 -16.84
N VAL A 122 7.44 -7.68 -17.76
CA VAL A 122 8.83 -7.34 -17.42
C VAL A 122 8.94 -5.93 -16.82
N TYR A 123 8.13 -4.98 -17.30
CA TYR A 123 8.03 -3.64 -16.71
C TYR A 123 7.62 -3.74 -15.23
N GLY A 124 6.57 -4.51 -14.93
CA GLY A 124 6.09 -4.76 -13.57
C GLY A 124 7.16 -5.35 -12.67
N GLN A 125 7.80 -6.44 -13.08
CA GLN A 125 8.91 -7.04 -12.33
C GLN A 125 10.03 -6.04 -12.06
N THR A 126 10.37 -5.22 -13.06
CA THR A 126 11.42 -4.20 -12.93
C THR A 126 11.01 -3.11 -11.94
N ARG A 127 9.73 -2.68 -11.93
CA ARG A 127 9.24 -1.69 -10.97
C ARG A 127 9.33 -2.23 -9.54
N ALA A 128 8.78 -3.42 -9.27
CA ALA A 128 8.85 -4.04 -7.95
C ALA A 128 10.29 -4.21 -7.44
N SER A 129 11.22 -4.60 -8.32
CA SER A 129 12.66 -4.67 -8.02
C SER A 129 13.24 -3.32 -7.61
N VAL A 130 12.89 -2.25 -8.32
CA VAL A 130 13.32 -0.88 -7.99
C VAL A 130 12.69 -0.41 -6.69
N ASP A 131 11.41 -0.69 -6.45
CA ASP A 131 10.73 -0.32 -5.21
C ASP A 131 11.42 -0.94 -3.99
N ILE A 132 11.83 -2.22 -4.06
CA ILE A 132 12.59 -2.87 -2.99
C ILE A 132 14.02 -2.34 -2.89
N HIS A 133 14.79 -2.46 -3.97
CA HIS A 133 16.25 -2.31 -3.91
C HIS A 133 16.74 -0.89 -4.13
N GLY A 134 15.98 -0.10 -4.89
CA GLY A 134 16.26 1.30 -5.15
C GLY A 134 15.68 2.24 -4.09
N PHE A 135 14.50 1.94 -3.56
CA PHE A 135 13.76 2.87 -2.70
C PHE A 135 13.67 2.40 -1.25
N LEU A 136 13.02 1.26 -0.98
CA LEU A 136 12.70 0.84 0.38
C LEU A 136 13.95 0.51 1.20
N LEU A 137 14.76 -0.45 0.74
CA LEU A 137 15.91 -0.95 1.53
C LEU A 137 16.96 0.15 1.83
N PRO A 138 17.40 0.98 0.85
CA PRO A 138 18.34 2.05 1.13
C PRO A 138 17.77 3.09 2.12
N THR A 139 16.50 3.45 1.96
CA THR A 139 15.84 4.44 2.82
C THR A 139 15.63 3.92 4.24
N ALA A 140 15.18 2.67 4.39
CA ALA A 140 15.01 2.03 5.70
C ALA A 140 16.35 1.94 6.45
N ALA A 141 17.43 1.57 5.76
CA ALA A 141 18.78 1.54 6.32
C ALA A 141 19.24 2.94 6.79
N GLN A 142 19.01 3.99 5.98
CA GLN A 142 19.29 5.37 6.37
C GLN A 142 18.43 5.82 7.56
N ALA A 143 17.18 5.35 7.63
CA ALA A 143 16.24 5.69 8.68
C ALA A 143 16.56 4.98 10.01
N GLY A 144 17.37 3.91 10.00
CA GLY A 144 17.59 3.03 11.15
C GLY A 144 16.39 2.13 11.44
N VAL A 145 15.55 1.91 10.43
CA VAL A 145 14.31 1.12 10.50
C VAL A 145 14.65 -0.27 9.98
N PRO A 146 14.70 -1.32 10.81
CA PRO A 146 14.83 -2.69 10.31
C PRO A 146 13.63 -3.05 9.43
N VAL A 147 13.90 -3.40 8.18
CA VAL A 147 12.91 -3.86 7.21
C VAL A 147 13.44 -5.12 6.53
N VAL A 148 12.60 -6.14 6.46
CA VAL A 148 12.78 -7.34 5.65
C VAL A 148 11.62 -7.35 4.65
N PRO A 149 11.85 -7.21 3.33
CA PRO A 149 10.77 -7.11 2.35
C PRO A 149 9.77 -8.27 2.41
N ALA A 150 10.26 -9.48 2.76
CA ALA A 150 9.46 -10.70 2.90
C ALA A 150 8.51 -10.69 4.10
N ASP A 151 8.78 -9.86 5.12
CA ASP A 151 7.96 -9.76 6.33
C ASP A 151 6.89 -8.64 6.20
N LEU A 152 6.84 -7.96 5.05
CA LEU A 152 5.89 -6.88 4.77
C LEU A 152 4.71 -7.39 3.94
N VAL A 153 3.56 -6.75 4.16
CA VAL A 153 2.45 -6.73 3.20
C VAL A 153 2.69 -5.60 2.20
N TRP A 154 2.60 -5.91 0.91
CA TRP A 154 2.75 -4.97 -0.19
C TRP A 154 1.44 -4.75 -0.92
N TRP A 155 0.92 -3.52 -0.86
CA TRP A 155 -0.28 -3.14 -1.59
C TRP A 155 0.08 -2.55 -2.96
N LEU A 156 -0.47 -3.15 -4.01
CA LEU A 156 -0.41 -2.62 -5.36
C LEU A 156 -1.52 -1.58 -5.55
N ASP A 157 -1.15 -0.31 -5.53
CA ASP A 157 -2.09 0.80 -5.73
C ASP A 157 -2.43 0.94 -7.22
N VAL A 158 -3.69 0.67 -7.54
CA VAL A 158 -4.26 0.67 -8.89
C VAL A 158 -5.33 1.75 -8.99
N GLU A 159 -4.92 2.93 -9.43
CA GLU A 159 -5.81 4.08 -9.58
C GLU A 159 -5.72 4.75 -10.94
N THR A 160 -6.78 5.44 -11.33
CA THR A 160 -6.94 6.14 -12.61
C THR A 160 -6.07 7.38 -12.73
N MET A 161 -5.54 7.87 -11.60
CA MET A 161 -4.52 8.92 -11.56
C MET A 161 -3.13 8.41 -11.93
N ASN A 162 -2.89 7.10 -11.86
CA ASN A 162 -1.65 6.50 -12.33
C ASN A 162 -1.64 6.38 -13.87
N THR A 163 -0.47 6.08 -14.45
CA THR A 163 -0.33 5.95 -15.91
C THR A 163 -0.69 4.54 -16.37
N TRP A 164 -1.77 4.41 -17.13
CA TRP A 164 -2.26 3.13 -17.65
C TRP A 164 -2.48 3.14 -19.15
N GLN A 165 -2.27 1.99 -19.79
CA GLN A 165 -2.79 1.79 -21.13
C GLN A 165 -4.32 1.74 -21.08
N SER A 166 -5.00 2.29 -22.08
CA SER A 166 -6.46 2.34 -22.13
C SER A 166 -7.05 2.10 -23.53
N GLY A 167 -8.38 2.09 -23.63
CA GLY A 167 -9.10 2.11 -24.91
C GLY A 167 -9.30 0.75 -25.59
N SER A 168 -8.84 -0.37 -25.00
CA SER A 168 -9.10 -1.71 -25.54
C SER A 168 -8.98 -2.81 -24.48
N ALA A 169 -9.56 -3.99 -24.75
CA ALA A 169 -9.36 -5.17 -23.90
C ALA A 169 -7.89 -5.63 -23.87
N ALA A 170 -7.12 -5.38 -24.94
CA ALA A 170 -5.69 -5.66 -24.97
C ALA A 170 -4.91 -4.75 -24.01
N ALA A 171 -5.30 -3.48 -23.90
CA ALA A 171 -4.70 -2.54 -22.94
C ALA A 171 -4.95 -2.98 -21.49
N LEU A 172 -6.18 -3.38 -21.15
CA LEU A 172 -6.51 -3.93 -19.82
C LEU A 172 -5.71 -5.21 -19.53
N ALA A 173 -5.54 -6.09 -20.53
CA ALA A 173 -4.72 -7.29 -20.38
C ALA A 173 -3.23 -6.96 -20.17
N ALA A 174 -2.71 -5.93 -20.83
CA ALA A 174 -1.35 -5.45 -20.62
C ALA A 174 -1.16 -4.86 -19.22
N ASN A 175 -2.12 -4.05 -18.73
CA ASN A 175 -2.10 -3.52 -17.36
C ASN A 175 -2.09 -4.65 -16.33
N ARG A 176 -2.94 -5.67 -16.54
CA ARG A 176 -2.94 -6.88 -15.71
C ARG A 176 -1.59 -7.59 -15.75
N ALA A 177 -0.99 -7.77 -16.93
CA ALA A 177 0.34 -8.39 -17.05
C ALA A 177 1.42 -7.64 -16.25
N THR A 178 1.35 -6.31 -16.21
CA THR A 178 2.24 -5.50 -15.35
C THR A 178 2.04 -5.81 -13.86
N LEU A 179 0.80 -5.86 -13.39
CA LEU A 179 0.50 -6.20 -12.00
C LEU A 179 0.93 -7.64 -11.66
N GLU A 180 0.73 -8.60 -12.57
CA GLU A 180 1.22 -9.97 -12.41
C GLU A 180 2.74 -10.02 -12.26
N GLY A 181 3.48 -9.24 -13.06
CA GLY A 181 4.93 -9.12 -12.93
C GLY A 181 5.37 -8.55 -11.58
N MET A 182 4.64 -7.56 -11.06
CA MET A 182 4.90 -7.01 -9.73
C MET A 182 4.62 -8.06 -8.64
N ALA A 183 3.45 -8.70 -8.68
CA ALA A 183 3.05 -9.71 -7.71
C ALA A 183 4.00 -10.91 -7.68
N ASP A 184 4.38 -11.45 -8.84
CA ASP A 184 5.31 -12.57 -8.92
C ASP A 184 6.70 -12.21 -8.37
N TYR A 185 7.20 -11.00 -8.67
CA TYR A 185 8.49 -10.55 -8.16
C TYR A 185 8.47 -10.38 -6.65
N LEU A 186 7.47 -9.67 -6.11
CA LEU A 186 7.31 -9.47 -4.67
C LEU A 186 7.11 -10.81 -3.94
N GLY A 187 6.20 -11.66 -4.45
CA GLY A 187 5.94 -12.99 -3.91
C GLY A 187 7.17 -13.90 -3.95
N SER A 188 8.06 -13.76 -4.93
CA SER A 188 9.33 -14.52 -4.98
C SER A 188 10.28 -14.19 -3.81
N THR A 189 10.09 -13.04 -3.15
CA THR A 189 10.84 -12.69 -1.94
C THR A 189 10.25 -13.33 -0.67
N GLY A 190 9.04 -13.86 -0.75
CA GLY A 190 8.25 -14.35 0.38
C GLY A 190 7.25 -13.33 0.93
N ALA A 191 7.19 -12.14 0.36
CA ALA A 191 6.27 -11.08 0.78
C ALA A 191 4.81 -11.41 0.46
N GLU A 192 3.90 -10.94 1.31
CA GLU A 192 2.47 -10.93 1.04
C GLU A 192 2.13 -9.75 0.11
N VAL A 193 1.21 -9.97 -0.84
CA VAL A 193 0.83 -8.96 -1.83
C VAL A 193 -0.70 -8.81 -1.84
N GLY A 194 -1.16 -7.56 -1.75
CA GLY A 194 -2.57 -7.21 -1.84
C GLY A 194 -2.83 -6.17 -2.95
N LEU A 195 -4.10 -5.95 -3.24
CA LEU A 195 -4.56 -5.05 -4.30
C LEU A 195 -5.36 -3.89 -3.72
N TYR A 196 -5.03 -2.66 -4.11
CA TYR A 196 -5.76 -1.46 -3.69
C TYR A 196 -6.43 -0.79 -4.88
N SER A 197 -7.74 -0.53 -4.77
CA SER A 197 -8.51 0.24 -5.76
C SER A 197 -9.94 0.50 -5.28
N THR A 198 -10.73 1.18 -6.11
CA THR A 198 -12.20 1.02 -6.09
C THR A 198 -12.60 -0.01 -7.14
N GLY A 199 -13.74 -0.70 -6.96
CA GLY A 199 -14.25 -1.63 -7.96
C GLY A 199 -14.44 -0.99 -9.35
N GLN A 200 -14.83 0.29 -9.39
CA GLN A 200 -14.97 1.05 -10.64
C GLN A 200 -13.62 1.27 -11.34
N GLN A 201 -12.61 1.76 -10.61
CA GLN A 201 -11.28 2.01 -11.17
C GLN A 201 -10.63 0.69 -11.63
N TRP A 202 -10.75 -0.36 -10.83
CA TRP A 202 -10.27 -1.69 -11.19
C TRP A 202 -10.89 -2.23 -12.48
N GLN A 203 -12.22 -2.11 -12.64
CA GLN A 203 -12.88 -2.55 -13.87
C GLN A 203 -12.41 -1.75 -15.10
N GLN A 204 -12.13 -0.46 -14.93
CA GLN A 204 -11.63 0.42 -15.99
C GLN A 204 -10.17 0.10 -16.38
N ILE A 205 -9.32 -0.27 -15.42
CA ILE A 205 -7.87 -0.40 -15.61
C ILE A 205 -7.45 -1.84 -15.91
N VAL A 206 -7.98 -2.80 -15.17
CA VAL A 206 -7.56 -4.21 -15.16
C VAL A 206 -8.65 -5.11 -15.77
N GLY A 207 -9.91 -4.86 -15.41
CA GLY A 207 -11.03 -5.70 -15.81
C GLY A 207 -10.99 -7.08 -15.14
N LEU A 208 -11.54 -8.10 -15.82
CA LEU A 208 -11.66 -9.46 -15.27
C LEU A 208 -10.29 -10.13 -15.09
N VAL A 209 -9.98 -10.60 -13.88
CA VAL A 209 -8.80 -11.43 -13.63
C VAL A 209 -9.17 -12.92 -13.77
N PRO A 210 -8.51 -13.69 -14.67
CA PRO A 210 -8.80 -15.12 -14.81
C PRO A 210 -8.20 -15.93 -13.64
N PRO A 211 -8.77 -17.11 -13.30
CA PRO A 211 -8.24 -17.99 -12.24
C PRO A 211 -6.80 -18.46 -12.41
N SER A 212 -6.24 -18.35 -13.63
CA SER A 212 -4.84 -18.70 -13.90
C SER A 212 -3.85 -17.57 -13.61
N SER A 213 -4.34 -16.37 -13.30
CA SER A 213 -3.49 -15.21 -12.99
C SER A 213 -3.00 -15.30 -11.54
N PRO A 214 -1.74 -14.94 -11.25
CA PRO A 214 -1.25 -14.84 -9.86
C PRO A 214 -1.99 -13.78 -9.04
N LEU A 215 -2.76 -12.89 -9.68
CA LEU A 215 -3.57 -11.89 -8.98
C LEU A 215 -4.91 -12.44 -8.45
N TYR A 216 -5.32 -13.64 -8.89
CA TYR A 216 -6.70 -14.10 -8.72
C TYR A 216 -7.10 -14.29 -7.25
N GLU A 217 -6.17 -14.73 -6.41
CA GLU A 217 -6.38 -15.01 -4.99
C GLU A 217 -5.86 -13.88 -4.08
N LEU A 218 -5.43 -12.74 -4.64
CA LEU A 218 -4.91 -11.65 -3.81
C LEU A 218 -6.04 -10.86 -3.16
N ASP A 219 -5.83 -10.53 -1.88
CA ASP A 219 -6.80 -9.79 -1.08
C ASP A 219 -6.87 -8.31 -1.47
N SER A 220 -8.02 -7.72 -1.13
CA SER A 220 -8.43 -6.38 -1.54
C SER A 220 -8.44 -5.42 -0.36
N TRP A 221 -7.80 -4.28 -0.58
CA TRP A 221 -7.94 -3.05 0.18
C TRP A 221 -8.83 -2.09 -0.63
N LEU A 222 -10.10 -1.96 -0.21
CA LEU A 222 -11.11 -1.20 -0.98
C LEU A 222 -11.15 0.28 -0.58
N ALA A 223 -10.99 1.14 -1.57
CA ALA A 223 -11.11 2.59 -1.43
C ALA A 223 -12.55 3.09 -1.64
N GLY A 224 -12.76 4.39 -1.38
CA GLY A 224 -13.93 5.14 -1.84
C GLY A 224 -14.96 5.48 -0.76
N ALA A 225 -14.77 5.04 0.48
CA ALA A 225 -15.64 5.45 1.58
C ALA A 225 -15.30 6.86 2.08
N GLN A 226 -16.31 7.60 2.55
CA GLN A 226 -16.17 8.94 3.12
C GLN A 226 -16.31 8.95 4.66
N SER A 227 -16.54 7.77 5.25
CA SER A 227 -16.70 7.61 6.69
C SER A 227 -16.36 6.19 7.14
N ARG A 228 -16.03 6.02 8.43
CA ARG A 228 -15.80 4.71 9.04
C ARG A 228 -16.99 3.76 8.88
N SER A 229 -18.21 4.28 9.00
CA SER A 229 -19.43 3.48 8.82
C SER A 229 -19.61 2.98 7.39
N GLU A 230 -19.18 3.76 6.41
CA GLU A 230 -19.24 3.37 5.00
C GLU A 230 -18.13 2.37 4.67
N ALA A 231 -16.91 2.56 5.19
CA ALA A 231 -15.83 1.57 5.09
C ALA A 231 -16.23 0.22 5.68
N ALA A 232 -16.94 0.23 6.83
CA ALA A 232 -17.46 -1.00 7.43
C ALA A 232 -18.49 -1.72 6.54
N VAL A 233 -19.23 -0.97 5.71
CA VAL A 233 -20.13 -1.57 4.71
C VAL A 233 -19.33 -2.14 3.55
N HIS A 234 -18.28 -1.44 3.08
CA HIS A 234 -17.41 -1.92 2.00
C HIS A 234 -16.67 -3.22 2.35
N CYS A 235 -16.43 -3.53 3.63
CA CYS A 235 -15.92 -4.84 4.04
C CYS A 235 -16.78 -6.04 3.55
N ALA A 236 -18.06 -5.82 3.24
CA ALA A 236 -18.96 -6.84 2.70
C ALA A 236 -19.14 -6.77 1.18
N ASP A 237 -18.47 -5.83 0.50
CA ASP A 237 -18.52 -5.73 -0.96
C ASP A 237 -17.73 -6.85 -1.63
N ALA A 238 -17.89 -6.97 -2.95
CA ALA A 238 -17.09 -7.90 -3.72
C ALA A 238 -15.61 -7.44 -3.76
N PRO A 239 -14.64 -8.36 -3.57
CA PRO A 239 -13.22 -8.09 -3.77
C PRO A 239 -12.92 -7.70 -5.22
N LEU A 240 -11.73 -7.12 -5.44
CA LEU A 240 -11.26 -6.71 -6.77
C LEU A 240 -11.07 -7.90 -7.71
N THR A 241 -10.77 -9.07 -7.17
CA THR A 241 -10.62 -10.34 -7.89
C THR A 241 -11.53 -11.40 -7.27
N ALA A 242 -12.06 -12.31 -8.08
CA ALA A 242 -13.09 -13.25 -7.62
C ALA A 242 -12.58 -14.34 -6.65
N GLY A 243 -11.26 -14.48 -6.47
CA GLY A 243 -10.66 -15.45 -5.57
C GLY A 243 -10.09 -14.86 -4.28
N GLY A 244 -9.99 -13.54 -4.14
CA GLY A 244 -9.52 -12.88 -2.92
C GLY A 244 -10.66 -12.55 -1.95
N GLU A 245 -10.32 -11.89 -0.85
CA GLU A 245 -11.25 -11.34 0.13
C GLU A 245 -11.05 -9.83 0.32
N VAL A 246 -12.02 -9.14 0.91
CA VAL A 246 -11.82 -7.75 1.34
C VAL A 246 -11.34 -7.78 2.78
N VAL A 247 -10.07 -7.43 2.99
CA VAL A 247 -9.41 -7.46 4.31
C VAL A 247 -9.19 -6.05 4.86
N LEU A 248 -9.35 -5.02 4.02
CA LEU A 248 -9.15 -3.63 4.43
C LEU A 248 -10.09 -2.71 3.64
N SER A 249 -10.60 -1.68 4.30
CA SER A 249 -11.34 -0.60 3.61
C SER A 249 -10.86 0.78 4.05
N GLN A 250 -10.48 1.60 3.07
CA GLN A 250 -10.04 2.97 3.27
C GLN A 250 -11.23 3.92 3.34
N TYR A 251 -11.18 4.87 4.27
CA TYR A 251 -12.02 6.06 4.24
C TYR A 251 -11.22 7.33 4.50
N VAL A 252 -11.60 8.41 3.82
CA VAL A 252 -10.92 9.69 3.93
C VAL A 252 -11.69 10.62 4.86
N VAL A 253 -10.99 11.22 5.83
CA VAL A 253 -11.58 12.22 6.73
C VAL A 253 -10.76 13.48 6.74
N GLU A 254 -11.43 14.63 6.66
CA GLU A 254 -10.80 15.91 6.90
C GLU A 254 -10.58 16.15 8.41
N ARG A 255 -9.34 16.38 8.81
CA ARG A 255 -8.91 16.75 10.16
C ARG A 255 -8.02 17.98 10.07
N ASP A 256 -8.40 19.04 10.77
CA ASP A 256 -7.65 20.31 10.81
C ASP A 256 -7.29 20.88 9.42
N GLY A 257 -8.22 20.76 8.45
CA GLY A 257 -8.01 21.25 7.09
C GLY A 257 -7.17 20.34 6.19
N ARG A 258 -6.93 19.09 6.60
CA ARG A 258 -6.15 18.10 5.86
C ARG A 258 -6.93 16.81 5.68
N LEU A 259 -6.88 16.24 4.50
CA LEU A 259 -7.36 14.89 4.26
C LEU A 259 -6.36 13.89 4.84
N LEU A 260 -6.88 12.94 5.59
CA LEU A 260 -6.13 11.84 6.16
C LEU A 260 -6.88 10.55 5.87
N ASP A 261 -6.13 9.61 5.33
CA ASP A 261 -6.63 8.31 4.92
C ASP A 261 -6.56 7.37 6.12
N HIS A 262 -7.70 6.73 6.42
CA HIS A 262 -7.86 5.82 7.54
C HIS A 262 -8.21 4.44 7.00
N ASP A 263 -7.63 3.42 7.61
CA ASP A 263 -7.79 2.04 7.19
C ASP A 263 -8.53 1.24 8.25
N LEU A 264 -9.69 0.73 7.85
CA LEU A 264 -10.50 -0.14 8.68
C LEU A 264 -10.23 -1.60 8.31
N PRO A 265 -9.70 -2.41 9.24
CA PRO A 265 -9.67 -3.87 9.10
C PRO A 265 -11.06 -4.46 8.87
N CYS A 266 -11.12 -5.41 7.96
CA CYS A 266 -12.23 -6.31 7.72
C CYS A 266 -11.79 -7.71 8.20
#